data_AF-A0A534YD13-F1
#
_entry.id   AF-A0A534YD13-F1
#
_cell.length_a   1.000
_cell.length_b   1.000
_cell.length_c   1.000
_cell.angle_alpha   90.00
_cell.angle_beta   90.00
_cell.angle_gamma   90.00
#
_symmetry.space_group_name_H-M   'P 1'
#
loop_
_entity.id
_entity.type
_entity.pdbx_description
1 polymer ?
#
loop_
_entity_poly.entity_id
_entity_poly.type
_entity_poly.pdbx_seq_one_letter_code
_entity_poly.pdbx_strand_id
1 'polypeptide(L)'
;MTISADGELHQLLCQFIESRRFCAIVNFRELFATLTLTALATLLLCSCSKARPEQGRLAQPVSWEEDIAPLFAAQCNSCHSGPAAPLGYRTTSYLEALGPTAAPVAVAGDAGSLLLRTIDPAGADAVHAPVSGAFEKTREWVVDGQLSFFRSLVHEGGILNPNDPDFHSNLVRDRHWNFGDCQLCHGTDFAGGKAAVSCQECHALKAAADGTANCSSCHGSDQTPAPPHDRFGNTSPSVRGVGAHQAHVLGKTLISGTIPCTTCHVVPPQIESPGHIDVGQPATVIFTGLALADGASPVWNGTSCSGVYCHGGGQNMARDTSFQLRTPVWTLGTSQAFCGSCHGIPPSTPAHAGINVNDLTRCADCHANTVTRTGSIIVSGPPGARTSAHMNGTIDVVR
;
A
#
# COMPACT_ATOMS: atom_id res chain seq x y z
N MET A 1 -53.72 -2.99 35.96
CA MET A 1 -54.27 -1.68 35.55
C MET A 1 -53.20 -1.04 34.66
N THR A 2 -53.47 -0.91 33.34
CA THR A 2 -52.72 -0.18 32.25
C THR A 2 -51.21 -0.50 32.09
N ILE A 3 -50.66 -1.26 31.13
CA ILE A 3 -50.58 -1.24 29.63
C ILE A 3 -49.88 -0.02 29.00
N SER A 4 -48.71 -0.25 28.38
CA SER A 4 -48.29 0.01 26.96
C SER A 4 -46.81 -0.40 26.83
N ALA A 5 -46.32 -1.41 26.09
CA ALA A 5 -46.51 -1.93 24.72
C ALA A 5 -45.94 -0.99 23.62
N ASP A 6 -44.81 -1.41 23.02
CA ASP A 6 -44.52 -1.34 21.58
C ASP A 6 -43.25 -2.16 21.27
N GLY A 7 -43.45 -3.36 20.73
CA GLY A 7 -42.41 -4.32 20.42
C GLY A 7 -42.92 -5.40 19.46
N GLU A 8 -43.63 -5.03 18.39
CA GLU A 8 -44.06 -5.96 17.32
C GLU A 8 -44.19 -5.24 15.95
N LEU A 9 -43.12 -4.62 15.46
CA LEU A 9 -43.05 -4.13 14.07
C LEU A 9 -42.17 -5.00 13.15
N HIS A 10 -41.64 -6.12 13.64
CA HIS A 10 -40.67 -6.95 12.91
C HIS A 10 -41.25 -8.26 12.33
N GLN A 11 -42.55 -8.53 12.48
CA GLN A 11 -43.18 -9.78 12.00
C GLN A 11 -44.27 -9.60 10.93
N LEU A 12 -44.64 -8.38 10.53
CA LEU A 12 -45.73 -8.15 9.56
C LEU A 12 -45.28 -7.97 8.10
N LEU A 13 -43.98 -8.00 7.81
CA LEU A 13 -43.44 -7.71 6.46
C LEU A 13 -43.08 -8.94 5.60
N CYS A 14 -43.37 -10.17 6.06
CA CYS A 14 -43.01 -11.41 5.33
C CYS A 14 -44.19 -12.26 4.83
N GLN A 15 -45.43 -11.76 4.75
CA GLN A 15 -46.58 -12.59 4.32
C GLN A 15 -47.51 -12.00 3.25
N PHE A 16 -47.01 -11.12 2.37
CA PHE A 16 -47.80 -10.65 1.21
C PHE A 16 -47.10 -10.79 -0.14
N ILE A 17 -46.29 -11.85 -0.27
CA ILE A 17 -45.90 -12.43 -1.57
C ILE A 17 -46.59 -13.79 -1.65
N GLU A 18 -47.89 -13.82 -1.98
CA GLU A 18 -48.62 -14.97 -2.53
C GLU A 18 -50.14 -14.70 -2.54
N SER A 19 -50.68 -14.20 -3.66
CA SER A 19 -51.94 -14.68 -4.27
C SER A 19 -52.44 -13.71 -5.34
N ARG A 20 -52.61 -14.24 -6.55
CA ARG A 20 -53.19 -13.56 -7.71
C ARG A 20 -54.72 -13.67 -7.66
N ARG A 21 -55.48 -12.64 -8.11
CA ARG A 21 -56.50 -12.67 -9.21
C ARG A 21 -57.62 -11.60 -9.10
N PHE A 22 -57.76 -10.86 -10.22
CA PHE A 22 -58.97 -10.33 -10.91
C PHE A 22 -59.81 -9.13 -10.40
N CYS A 23 -59.83 -8.11 -11.30
CA CYS A 23 -60.92 -7.24 -11.78
C CYS A 23 -61.79 -6.41 -10.82
N ALA A 24 -61.63 -5.08 -10.88
CA ALA A 24 -62.73 -4.14 -11.17
C ALA A 24 -62.19 -2.78 -11.60
N ILE A 25 -62.66 -2.30 -12.75
CA ILE A 25 -62.44 -0.97 -13.30
C ILE A 25 -63.28 0.01 -12.48
N VAL A 26 -62.65 0.94 -11.75
CA VAL A 26 -63.30 2.18 -11.31
C VAL A 26 -62.38 3.35 -11.63
N ASN A 27 -62.95 4.26 -12.41
CA ASN A 27 -62.35 5.39 -13.06
C ASN A 27 -62.05 6.50 -12.02
N PHE A 28 -60.83 6.54 -11.47
CA PHE A 28 -60.36 7.59 -10.56
C PHE A 28 -59.51 8.65 -11.29
N ARG A 29 -59.98 9.14 -12.45
CA ARG A 29 -59.56 10.43 -12.99
C ARG A 29 -60.37 11.51 -12.28
N GLU A 30 -59.94 11.90 -11.07
CA GLU A 30 -60.18 13.23 -10.45
C GLU A 30 -59.78 13.34 -8.97
N LEU A 31 -59.29 12.26 -8.33
CA LEU A 31 -58.79 12.32 -6.93
C LEU A 31 -57.26 12.44 -6.77
N PHE A 32 -56.48 12.46 -7.86
CA PHE A 32 -55.01 12.51 -7.83
C PHE A 32 -54.40 13.84 -8.32
N ALA A 33 -55.17 14.94 -8.30
CA ALA A 33 -54.69 16.25 -8.75
C ALA A 33 -54.38 17.25 -7.61
N THR A 34 -54.66 16.92 -6.35
CA THR A 34 -54.49 17.87 -5.22
C THR A 34 -53.66 17.35 -4.05
N LEU A 35 -53.18 16.10 -4.08
CA LEU A 35 -52.32 15.55 -3.02
C LEU A 35 -50.84 15.34 -3.40
N THR A 36 -50.42 15.70 -4.61
CA THR A 36 -49.04 15.47 -5.09
C THR A 36 -48.18 16.73 -5.25
N LEU A 37 -48.72 17.94 -5.05
CA LEU A 37 -47.90 19.17 -5.11
C LEU A 37 -47.47 19.72 -3.74
N THR A 38 -48.22 19.48 -2.66
CA THR A 38 -47.85 20.00 -1.32
C THR A 38 -46.87 19.10 -0.56
N ALA A 39 -46.87 17.79 -0.84
CA ALA A 39 -45.90 16.85 -0.26
C ALA A 39 -44.54 16.85 -1.00
N LEU A 40 -44.52 17.18 -2.30
CA LEU A 40 -43.27 17.28 -3.06
C LEU A 40 -42.55 18.61 -2.83
N ALA A 41 -43.28 19.70 -2.57
CA ALA A 41 -42.68 21.02 -2.30
C ALA A 41 -42.09 21.14 -0.88
N THR A 42 -42.55 20.34 0.09
CA THR A 42 -42.02 20.35 1.47
C THR A 42 -40.82 19.41 1.68
N LEU A 43 -40.63 18.40 0.82
CA LEU A 43 -39.43 17.55 0.83
C LEU A 43 -38.25 18.11 0.01
N LEU A 44 -38.47 19.15 -0.79
CA LEU A 44 -37.42 19.83 -1.57
C LEU A 44 -36.79 21.05 -0.86
N LEU A 45 -37.24 21.39 0.35
CA LEU A 45 -36.74 22.56 1.11
C LEU A 45 -35.97 22.23 2.39
N CYS A 46 -35.74 20.94 2.71
CA CYS A 46 -34.88 20.53 3.84
C CYS A 46 -33.56 19.87 3.42
N SER A 47 -33.27 19.78 2.13
CA SER A 47 -31.92 19.50 1.60
C SER A 47 -31.18 20.79 1.27
N CYS A 48 -31.27 21.80 2.15
CA CYS A 48 -30.10 22.62 2.38
C CYS A 48 -29.10 21.67 3.02
N SER A 49 -28.19 21.11 2.22
CA SER A 49 -26.94 20.58 2.71
C SER A 49 -26.44 21.56 3.77
N LYS A 50 -26.48 21.18 5.05
CA LYS A 50 -25.59 21.83 6.00
C LYS A 50 -24.23 21.68 5.36
N ALA A 51 -23.62 22.80 4.95
CA ALA A 51 -22.21 22.81 4.65
C ALA A 51 -21.56 22.02 5.79
N ARG A 52 -20.81 20.96 5.45
CA ARG A 52 -19.99 20.31 6.48
C ARG A 52 -19.24 21.44 7.17
N PRO A 53 -19.06 21.41 8.51
CA PRO A 53 -18.10 22.32 9.10
C PRO A 53 -16.82 22.14 8.28
N GLU A 54 -16.30 23.23 7.69
CA GLU A 54 -15.00 23.17 7.03
C GLU A 54 -14.06 22.57 8.06
N GLN A 55 -13.46 21.42 7.72
CA GLN A 55 -12.68 20.67 8.69
C GLN A 55 -11.43 21.44 9.09
N GLY A 56 -10.96 22.34 8.23
CA GLY A 56 -9.91 23.31 8.52
C GLY A 56 -10.34 24.34 9.56
N ARG A 57 -9.54 24.50 10.62
CA ARG A 57 -9.41 25.81 11.28
C ARG A 57 -9.27 26.86 10.18
N LEU A 58 -10.09 27.90 10.18
CA LEU A 58 -10.07 29.02 9.22
C LEU A 58 -8.73 29.78 9.08
N ALA A 59 -7.60 29.31 9.60
CA ALA A 59 -6.37 30.08 9.68
C ALA A 59 -5.13 29.16 9.74
N GLN A 60 -4.65 28.70 8.59
CA GLN A 60 -3.22 28.43 8.40
C GLN A 60 -2.62 29.67 7.72
N PRO A 61 -2.41 30.80 8.45
CA PRO A 61 -2.02 32.06 7.81
C PRO A 61 -0.62 31.98 7.18
N VAL A 62 0.23 31.09 7.68
CA VAL A 62 1.60 30.92 7.23
C VAL A 62 1.77 29.54 6.61
N SER A 63 2.23 29.51 5.36
CA SER A 63 2.50 28.28 4.61
C SER A 63 3.98 28.17 4.24
N TRP A 64 4.43 26.94 3.96
CA TRP A 64 5.78 26.72 3.45
C TRP A 64 6.01 27.48 2.15
N GLU A 65 5.15 27.27 1.15
CA GLU A 65 5.36 27.73 -0.22
C GLU A 65 5.42 29.26 -0.31
N GLU A 66 4.53 29.95 0.40
CA GLU A 66 4.36 31.40 0.23
C GLU A 66 5.20 32.22 1.23
N ASP A 67 5.44 31.70 2.43
CA ASP A 67 6.00 32.50 3.53
C ASP A 67 7.35 31.98 4.03
N ILE A 68 7.49 30.67 4.24
CA ILE A 68 8.68 30.10 4.90
C ILE A 68 9.79 29.78 3.90
N ALA A 69 9.49 29.24 2.73
CA ALA A 69 10.51 28.93 1.73
C ALA A 69 11.32 30.18 1.31
N PRO A 70 10.69 31.35 1.04
CA PRO A 70 11.44 32.58 0.77
C PRO A 70 12.23 33.08 1.98
N LEU A 71 11.66 32.96 3.18
CA LEU A 71 12.33 33.34 4.44
C LEU A 71 13.59 32.50 4.66
N PHE A 72 13.49 31.18 4.50
CA PHE A 72 14.60 30.24 4.67
C PHE A 72 15.63 30.38 3.56
N ALA A 73 15.19 30.68 2.33
CA ALA A 73 16.10 31.04 1.25
C ALA A 73 16.94 32.28 1.58
N ALA A 74 16.33 33.30 2.20
CA ALA A 74 17.02 34.53 2.57
C ALA A 74 17.92 34.38 3.80
N GLN A 75 17.54 33.55 4.78
CA GLN A 75 18.17 33.55 6.11
C GLN A 75 18.87 32.25 6.49
N CYS A 76 18.52 31.11 5.90
CA CYS A 76 19.01 29.79 6.33
C CYS A 76 19.87 29.10 5.26
N ASN A 77 19.48 29.19 3.98
CA ASN A 77 20.03 28.37 2.90
C ASN A 77 21.52 28.62 2.62
N SER A 78 22.09 29.77 3.01
CA SER A 78 23.53 30.02 2.86
C SER A 78 24.39 29.02 3.64
N CYS A 79 23.87 28.47 4.73
CA CYS A 79 24.56 27.49 5.57
C CYS A 79 23.87 26.12 5.55
N HIS A 80 22.54 26.09 5.42
CA HIS A 80 21.73 24.87 5.40
C HIS A 80 21.36 24.42 3.98
N SER A 81 22.33 24.44 3.07
CA SER A 81 22.18 23.90 1.71
C SER A 81 23.34 22.98 1.33
N GLY A 82 23.07 22.08 0.39
CA GLY A 82 24.08 21.18 -0.16
C GLY A 82 24.66 20.17 0.85
N PRO A 83 25.70 19.44 0.47
CA PRO A 83 26.27 18.37 1.28
C PRO A 83 27.07 18.87 2.50
N ALA A 84 27.47 20.15 2.52
CA ALA A 84 28.23 20.75 3.61
C ALA A 84 27.34 21.30 4.75
N ALA A 85 26.01 21.13 4.63
CA ALA A 85 25.08 21.59 5.64
C ALA A 85 25.39 20.94 7.00
N PRO A 86 25.50 21.71 8.10
CA PRO A 86 25.81 21.18 9.42
C PRO A 86 24.86 20.05 9.83
N LEU A 87 25.43 18.93 10.29
CA LEU A 87 24.67 17.72 10.67
C LEU A 87 23.80 17.13 9.54
N GLY A 88 24.03 17.56 8.30
CA GLY A 88 23.22 17.18 7.14
C GLY A 88 21.83 17.83 7.10
N TYR A 89 21.51 18.78 8.00
CA TYR A 89 20.20 19.44 8.04
C TYR A 89 20.13 20.54 6.98
N ARG A 90 19.19 20.40 6.05
CA ARG A 90 18.98 21.35 4.95
C ARG A 90 17.63 22.04 5.08
N THR A 91 17.53 23.25 4.56
CA THR A 91 16.28 24.06 4.57
C THR A 91 15.83 24.44 3.17
N THR A 92 16.37 23.77 2.14
CA THR A 92 16.16 24.08 0.73
C THR A 92 14.83 23.56 0.17
N SER A 93 14.14 22.68 0.90
CA SER A 93 12.84 22.15 0.54
C SER A 93 12.01 21.86 1.79
N TYR A 94 10.70 21.72 1.60
CA TYR A 94 9.74 21.48 2.68
C TYR A 94 10.14 20.30 3.57
N LEU A 95 10.34 19.12 2.98
CA LEU A 95 10.67 17.91 3.73
C LEU A 95 12.03 17.99 4.42
N GLU A 96 13.00 18.69 3.81
CA GLU A 96 14.31 18.88 4.44
C GLU A 96 14.20 19.76 5.69
N ALA A 97 13.40 20.83 5.63
CA ALA A 97 13.14 21.71 6.77
C ALA A 97 12.37 21.03 7.93
N LEU A 98 11.63 19.95 7.65
CA LEU A 98 11.02 19.15 8.72
C LEU A 98 12.07 18.33 9.48
N GLY A 99 13.19 18.02 8.84
CA GLY A 99 14.21 17.12 9.34
C GLY A 99 13.87 15.63 9.10
N PRO A 100 14.80 14.72 9.45
CA PRO A 100 14.61 13.28 9.24
C PRO A 100 13.51 12.72 10.16
N THR A 101 12.74 11.75 9.69
CA THR A 101 11.67 11.09 10.47
C THR A 101 12.14 10.53 11.82
N ALA A 102 13.37 10.00 11.89
CA ALA A 102 13.91 9.45 13.13
C ALA A 102 14.32 10.52 14.17
N ALA A 103 14.48 11.78 13.74
CA ALA A 103 14.88 12.90 14.57
C ALA A 103 14.32 14.21 13.97
N PRO A 104 13.00 14.48 14.12
CA PRO A 104 12.36 15.63 13.51
C PRO A 104 12.92 16.93 14.10
N VAL A 105 13.11 17.92 13.23
CA VAL A 105 13.61 19.26 13.60
C VAL A 105 12.44 20.22 13.80
N ALA A 106 11.39 20.09 13.01
CA ALA A 106 10.12 20.77 13.19
C ALA A 106 9.00 19.74 13.38
N VAL A 107 8.16 19.95 14.39
CA VAL A 107 7.05 19.07 14.76
C VAL A 107 5.76 19.88 14.79
N ALA A 108 4.75 19.42 14.06
CA ALA A 108 3.47 20.14 13.91
C ALA A 108 2.84 20.41 15.28
N GLY A 109 2.48 21.67 15.53
CA GLY A 109 1.87 22.12 16.78
C GLY A 109 2.81 22.24 17.97
N ASP A 110 4.07 21.81 17.85
CA ASP A 110 5.00 21.80 18.97
C ASP A 110 5.87 23.05 19.00
N ALA A 111 5.53 23.98 19.90
CA ALA A 111 6.34 25.17 20.19
C ALA A 111 7.74 24.81 20.73
N GLY A 112 7.91 23.59 21.25
CA GLY A 112 9.18 23.02 21.68
C GLY A 112 10.02 22.44 20.55
N SER A 113 9.60 22.53 19.28
CA SER A 113 10.38 22.05 18.13
C SER A 113 11.83 22.52 18.18
N LEU A 114 12.78 21.63 17.81
CA LEU A 114 14.21 21.95 17.81
C LEU A 114 14.50 23.21 16.99
N LEU A 115 13.85 23.35 15.82
CA LEU A 115 13.93 24.53 14.97
C LEU A 115 13.67 25.84 15.75
N LEU A 116 12.55 25.87 16.49
CA LEU A 116 12.12 27.06 17.22
C LEU A 116 13.08 27.39 18.36
N ARG A 117 13.49 26.38 19.14
CA ARG A 117 14.46 26.58 20.25
C ARG A 117 15.80 27.09 19.76
N THR A 118 16.25 26.67 18.58
CA THR A 118 17.55 27.06 18.01
C THR A 118 17.58 28.51 17.56
N ILE A 119 16.48 29.01 16.99
CA ILE A 119 16.41 30.39 16.47
C ILE A 119 15.73 31.37 17.44
N ASP A 120 15.31 30.92 18.62
CA ASP A 120 14.67 31.75 19.64
C ASP A 120 15.57 32.94 20.04
N PRO A 121 15.13 34.20 19.83
CA PRO A 121 15.91 35.38 20.20
C PRO A 121 16.36 35.41 21.67
N ALA A 122 15.64 34.74 22.57
CA ALA A 122 15.95 34.70 24.00
C ALA A 122 17.13 33.76 24.33
N GLY A 123 17.47 32.82 23.45
CA GLY A 123 18.42 31.74 23.75
C GLY A 123 19.30 31.28 22.58
N ALA A 124 19.19 31.89 21.40
CA ALA A 124 19.98 31.53 20.23
C ALA A 124 21.49 31.72 20.48
N ASP A 125 22.30 30.79 19.98
CA ASP A 125 23.75 30.90 20.03
C ASP A 125 24.27 32.00 19.07
N ALA A 126 25.59 32.25 19.12
CA ALA A 126 26.20 33.29 18.28
C ALA A 126 26.05 33.03 16.76
N VAL A 127 25.83 31.78 16.33
CA VAL A 127 25.67 31.40 14.92
C VAL A 127 24.23 31.64 14.47
N HIS A 128 23.24 31.39 15.34
CA HIS A 128 21.82 31.48 15.02
C HIS A 128 21.17 32.82 15.41
N ALA A 129 21.77 33.60 16.31
CA ALA A 129 21.29 34.93 16.68
C ALA A 129 21.04 35.88 15.47
N PRO A 130 21.86 35.89 14.40
CA PRO A 130 21.60 36.71 13.22
C PRO A 130 20.32 36.34 12.45
N VAL A 131 19.82 35.12 12.62
CA VAL A 131 18.62 34.62 11.91
C VAL A 131 17.38 34.54 12.82
N SER A 132 17.50 34.94 14.09
CA SER A 132 16.38 34.96 15.04
C SER A 132 15.23 35.87 14.63
N GLY A 133 15.43 36.77 13.66
CA GLY A 133 14.34 37.52 13.02
C GLY A 133 13.31 36.63 12.30
N ALA A 134 13.66 35.38 11.94
CA ALA A 134 12.72 34.40 11.41
C ALA A 134 11.80 33.76 12.46
N PHE A 135 12.09 33.92 13.76
CA PHE A 135 11.45 33.14 14.82
C PHE A 135 9.94 33.24 14.82
N GLU A 136 9.37 34.45 14.86
CA GLU A 136 7.91 34.63 14.97
C GLU A 136 7.15 33.98 13.81
N LYS A 137 7.59 34.24 12.58
CA LYS A 137 6.95 33.65 11.38
C LYS A 137 7.15 32.14 11.31
N THR A 138 8.31 31.63 11.72
CA THR A 138 8.58 30.19 11.79
C THR A 138 7.73 29.53 12.87
N ARG A 139 7.55 30.16 14.03
CA ARG A 139 6.67 29.70 15.11
C ARG A 139 5.22 29.65 14.65
N GLU A 140 4.74 30.69 13.97
CA GLU A 140 3.41 30.70 13.38
C GLU A 140 3.23 29.53 12.41
N TRP A 141 4.20 29.23 11.55
CA TRP A 141 4.13 28.05 10.67
C TRP A 141 4.16 26.70 11.39
N VAL A 142 5.04 26.55 12.39
CA VAL A 142 5.19 25.27 13.11
C VAL A 142 3.97 25.00 14.00
N VAL A 143 3.53 26.00 14.76
CA VAL A 143 2.53 25.85 15.83
C VAL A 143 1.13 26.09 15.31
N ASP A 144 0.88 27.27 14.75
CA ASP A 144 -0.46 27.65 14.30
C ASP A 144 -0.76 27.03 12.94
N GLY A 145 0.26 27.06 12.07
CA GLY A 145 0.41 26.58 10.71
C GLY A 145 0.38 25.05 10.57
N GLN A 146 0.60 24.31 11.66
CA GLN A 146 0.75 22.84 11.68
C GLN A 146 1.66 22.33 10.55
N LEU A 147 2.76 23.04 10.30
CA LEU A 147 3.69 22.77 9.19
C LEU A 147 3.02 22.71 7.81
N SER A 148 1.98 23.52 7.54
CA SER A 148 1.30 23.50 6.25
C SER A 148 2.25 23.77 5.08
N PHE A 149 2.07 23.02 3.99
CA PHE A 149 2.83 23.30 2.76
C PHE A 149 2.25 24.50 2.03
N PHE A 150 0.94 24.49 1.81
CA PHE A 150 0.15 25.52 1.14
C PHE A 150 -1.05 25.89 2.01
N ARG A 151 -1.60 27.08 1.80
CA ARG A 151 -2.82 27.51 2.50
C ARG A 151 -4.03 26.75 1.94
N SER A 152 -4.79 26.09 2.80
CA SER A 152 -6.00 25.37 2.42
C SER A 152 -7.09 25.54 3.47
N LEU A 153 -8.34 25.65 3.00
CA LEU A 153 -9.54 25.56 3.84
C LEU A 153 -10.13 24.15 3.87
N VAL A 154 -9.62 23.27 2.99
CA VAL A 154 -10.17 21.93 2.77
C VAL A 154 -9.27 20.85 3.38
N HIS A 155 -7.95 21.03 3.31
CA HIS A 155 -6.97 20.10 3.87
C HIS A 155 -6.25 20.72 5.06
N GLU A 156 -5.99 19.90 6.08
CA GLU A 156 -5.20 20.31 7.24
C GLU A 156 -3.74 20.57 6.87
N GLY A 157 -3.05 21.32 7.75
CA GLY A 157 -1.60 21.32 7.78
C GLY A 157 -1.10 19.88 7.95
N GLY A 158 0.01 19.53 7.28
CA GLY A 158 0.51 18.15 7.30
C GLY A 158 0.03 17.24 6.16
N ILE A 159 -0.92 17.67 5.31
CA ILE A 159 -1.38 16.86 4.15
C ILE A 159 -0.23 16.39 3.24
N LEU A 160 0.86 17.16 3.11
CA LEU A 160 2.07 16.79 2.35
C LEU A 160 3.25 16.31 3.22
N ASN A 161 3.06 16.14 4.53
CA ASN A 161 4.07 15.61 5.45
C ASN A 161 3.86 14.10 5.68
N PRO A 162 4.76 13.21 5.20
CA PRO A 162 4.63 11.76 5.36
C PRO A 162 4.59 11.27 6.82
N ASN A 163 5.04 12.08 7.76
CA ASN A 163 5.07 11.75 9.19
C ASN A 163 3.83 12.26 9.95
N ASP A 164 2.93 12.95 9.25
CA ASP A 164 1.74 13.53 9.85
C ASP A 164 0.57 12.54 9.84
N PRO A 165 -0.25 12.46 10.90
CA PRO A 165 -1.51 11.74 10.87
C PRO A 165 -2.39 12.12 9.67
N ASP A 166 -2.44 13.41 9.32
CA ASP A 166 -3.26 13.95 8.23
C ASP A 166 -2.61 13.81 6.85
N PHE A 167 -1.50 13.07 6.74
CA PHE A 167 -0.81 12.84 5.48
C PHE A 167 -1.76 12.35 4.38
N HIS A 168 -1.57 12.85 3.16
CA HIS A 168 -2.41 12.57 1.99
C HIS A 168 -2.69 11.07 1.78
N SER A 169 -1.69 10.21 1.95
CA SER A 169 -1.87 8.75 1.82
C SER A 169 -2.82 8.16 2.88
N ASN A 170 -2.77 8.68 4.11
CA ASN A 170 -3.69 8.28 5.17
C ASN A 170 -5.12 8.71 4.84
N LEU A 171 -5.31 9.95 4.37
CA LEU A 171 -6.61 10.44 3.91
C LEU A 171 -7.19 9.56 2.79
N VAL A 172 -6.40 9.19 1.78
CA VAL A 172 -6.84 8.31 0.69
C VAL A 172 -7.29 6.94 1.25
N ARG A 173 -6.54 6.38 2.21
CA ARG A 173 -6.91 5.11 2.86
C ARG A 173 -8.19 5.22 3.67
N ASP A 174 -8.37 6.31 4.42
CA ASP A 174 -9.54 6.54 5.26
C ASP A 174 -10.80 6.78 4.42
N ARG A 175 -10.64 7.19 3.15
CA ARG A 175 -11.69 7.23 2.13
C ARG A 175 -11.79 5.95 1.31
N HIS A 176 -11.15 4.87 1.76
CA HIS A 176 -11.19 3.56 1.11
C HIS A 176 -10.80 3.59 -0.37
N TRP A 177 -9.80 4.41 -0.72
CA TRP A 177 -9.35 4.60 -2.11
C TRP A 177 -10.45 5.04 -3.08
N ASN A 178 -11.56 5.59 -2.57
CA ASN A 178 -12.60 6.18 -3.40
C ASN A 178 -12.14 7.54 -3.94
N PHE A 179 -11.50 7.52 -5.11
CA PHE A 179 -11.02 8.74 -5.75
C PHE A 179 -12.13 9.64 -6.28
N GLY A 180 -13.37 9.16 -6.40
CA GLY A 180 -14.53 9.95 -6.82
C GLY A 180 -14.79 11.16 -5.93
N ASP A 181 -14.55 11.02 -4.63
CA ASP A 181 -14.64 12.12 -3.66
C ASP A 181 -13.61 13.23 -3.98
N CYS A 182 -12.40 12.83 -4.37
CA CYS A 182 -11.29 13.74 -4.68
C CYS A 182 -11.53 14.49 -6.01
N GLN A 183 -12.13 13.82 -7.00
CA GLN A 183 -12.40 14.38 -8.34
C GLN A 183 -13.32 15.61 -8.29
N LEU A 184 -14.16 15.73 -7.25
CA LEU A 184 -15.05 16.89 -7.06
C LEU A 184 -14.29 18.23 -7.00
N CYS A 185 -13.06 18.20 -6.49
CA CYS A 185 -12.19 19.36 -6.37
C CYS A 185 -10.97 19.28 -7.30
N HIS A 186 -10.34 18.11 -7.42
CA HIS A 186 -9.09 17.94 -8.19
C HIS A 186 -9.29 17.66 -9.69
N GLY A 187 -10.55 17.60 -10.14
CA GLY A 187 -10.89 17.34 -11.53
C GLY A 187 -11.05 15.85 -11.81
N THR A 188 -11.86 15.51 -12.82
CA THR A 188 -12.11 14.11 -13.21
C THR A 188 -10.87 13.40 -13.73
N ASP A 189 -9.93 14.16 -14.29
CA ASP A 189 -8.62 13.72 -14.79
C ASP A 189 -7.48 13.93 -13.78
N PHE A 190 -7.78 14.44 -12.58
CA PHE A 190 -6.81 14.82 -11.56
C PHE A 190 -5.73 15.82 -12.02
N ALA A 191 -6.00 16.58 -13.08
CA ALA A 191 -5.07 17.61 -13.59
C ALA A 191 -5.15 18.93 -12.79
N GLY A 192 -5.90 18.95 -11.68
CA GLY A 192 -5.99 20.07 -10.75
C GLY A 192 -7.41 20.57 -10.51
N GLY A 193 -8.28 20.48 -11.53
CA GLY A 193 -9.68 20.86 -11.41
C GLY A 193 -9.88 22.25 -10.81
N LYS A 194 -10.83 22.36 -9.87
CA LYS A 194 -11.12 23.60 -9.12
C LYS A 194 -10.07 23.92 -8.07
N ALA A 195 -9.39 22.91 -7.56
CA ALA A 195 -8.35 23.06 -6.54
C ALA A 195 -7.02 23.56 -7.11
N ALA A 196 -6.81 23.46 -8.43
CA ALA A 196 -5.55 23.75 -9.12
C ALA A 196 -4.34 22.93 -8.60
N VAL A 197 -4.57 21.83 -7.88
CA VAL A 197 -3.54 20.92 -7.38
C VAL A 197 -3.59 19.62 -8.17
N SER A 198 -2.65 19.43 -9.09
CA SER A 198 -2.59 18.27 -9.98
C SER A 198 -1.96 17.08 -9.28
N CYS A 199 -2.65 15.93 -9.27
CA CYS A 199 -2.05 14.68 -8.80
C CYS A 199 -0.93 14.23 -9.74
N GLN A 200 -1.01 14.61 -11.01
CA GLN A 200 -0.09 14.16 -12.06
C GLN A 200 1.33 14.72 -11.87
N GLU A 201 1.48 15.89 -11.24
CA GLU A 201 2.78 16.52 -11.01
C GLU A 201 3.62 15.75 -9.98
N CYS A 202 2.99 15.21 -8.92
CA CYS A 202 3.67 14.39 -7.92
C CYS A 202 3.64 12.88 -8.24
N HIS A 203 2.60 12.38 -8.91
CA HIS A 203 2.39 10.96 -9.23
C HIS A 203 2.70 10.59 -10.69
N ALA A 204 3.48 11.40 -11.42
CA ALA A 204 3.86 11.18 -12.82
C ALA A 204 4.40 9.77 -13.14
N LEU A 205 4.93 9.05 -12.14
CA LEU A 205 5.49 7.69 -12.26
C LEU A 205 4.52 6.57 -11.88
N LYS A 206 3.30 6.91 -11.49
CA LYS A 206 2.33 5.99 -10.88
C LYS A 206 0.92 6.10 -11.44
N ALA A 207 0.60 7.14 -12.21
CA ALA A 207 -0.65 7.23 -12.96
C ALA A 207 -0.40 6.94 -14.45
N ALA A 208 -1.41 6.45 -15.16
CA ALA A 208 -1.42 6.43 -16.62
C ALA A 208 -1.37 7.86 -17.17
N ALA A 209 -1.03 8.02 -18.44
CA ALA A 209 -0.86 9.33 -19.09
C ALA A 209 -2.15 10.18 -19.10
N ASP A 210 -3.31 9.58 -18.83
CA ASP A 210 -4.60 10.23 -18.67
C ASP A 210 -4.92 10.60 -17.20
N GLY A 211 -3.95 10.46 -16.29
CA GLY A 211 -4.10 10.76 -14.87
C GLY A 211 -4.80 9.68 -14.06
N THR A 212 -5.21 8.56 -14.66
CA THR A 212 -5.85 7.46 -13.93
C THR A 212 -4.83 6.63 -13.16
N ALA A 213 -5.20 6.14 -11.98
CA ALA A 213 -4.39 5.13 -11.31
C ALA A 213 -4.33 3.86 -12.17
N ASN A 214 -3.18 3.20 -12.19
CA ASN A 214 -2.99 1.91 -12.83
C ASN A 214 -2.43 0.89 -11.81
N CYS A 215 -2.16 -0.34 -12.24
CA CYS A 215 -1.67 -1.37 -11.31
C CYS A 215 -0.36 -0.94 -10.61
N SER A 216 0.51 -0.19 -11.30
CA SER A 216 1.79 0.25 -10.74
C SER A 216 1.69 1.37 -9.72
N SER A 217 0.53 2.03 -9.61
CA SER A 217 0.25 2.98 -8.54
C SER A 217 0.46 2.37 -7.15
N CYS A 218 0.05 1.10 -7.00
CA CYS A 218 0.13 0.36 -5.74
C CYS A 218 1.10 -0.83 -5.79
N HIS A 219 1.16 -1.56 -6.91
CA HIS A 219 1.94 -2.80 -7.03
C HIS A 219 3.37 -2.62 -7.55
N GLY A 220 3.88 -1.39 -7.61
CA GLY A 220 5.24 -1.07 -8.06
C GLY A 220 5.42 -1.21 -9.57
N SER A 221 6.66 -1.39 -10.04
CA SER A 221 6.97 -1.51 -11.47
C SER A 221 7.47 -2.90 -11.84
N ASP A 222 7.73 -3.16 -13.12
CA ASP A 222 8.41 -4.39 -13.57
C ASP A 222 9.76 -4.61 -12.88
N GLN A 223 10.44 -3.54 -12.48
CA GLN A 223 11.71 -3.59 -11.75
C GLN A 223 11.51 -3.80 -10.24
N THR A 224 10.36 -3.39 -9.69
CA THR A 224 10.06 -3.42 -8.25
C THR A 224 8.65 -3.95 -7.94
N PRO A 225 8.28 -5.15 -8.43
CA PRO A 225 6.90 -5.63 -8.32
C PRO A 225 6.52 -6.06 -6.88
N ALA A 226 5.22 -5.95 -6.60
CA ALA A 226 4.44 -6.60 -5.54
C ALA A 226 4.74 -6.28 -4.06
N PRO A 227 3.93 -5.39 -3.48
CA PRO A 227 4.19 -3.96 -3.62
C PRO A 227 5.59 -3.61 -3.05
N PRO A 228 6.32 -2.65 -3.63
CA PRO A 228 7.68 -2.31 -3.20
C PRO A 228 7.76 -1.77 -1.76
N HIS A 229 6.65 -1.18 -1.32
CA HIS A 229 6.28 -0.91 0.05
C HIS A 229 4.84 -1.36 0.21
N ASP A 230 4.44 -1.82 1.38
CA ASP A 230 3.03 -2.09 1.62
C ASP A 230 2.20 -0.80 1.64
N ARG A 231 0.88 -0.92 1.71
CA ARG A 231 -0.05 0.23 1.74
C ARG A 231 0.09 1.14 2.97
N PHE A 232 0.91 0.75 3.95
CA PHE A 232 1.24 1.55 5.12
C PHE A 232 2.64 2.17 5.01
N GLY A 233 3.30 2.03 3.86
CA GLY A 233 4.64 2.55 3.61
C GLY A 233 5.76 1.66 4.17
N ASN A 234 5.45 0.49 4.73
CA ASN A 234 6.50 -0.40 5.22
C ASN A 234 7.30 -0.97 4.06
N THR A 235 8.63 -0.99 4.19
CA THR A 235 9.55 -1.60 3.22
C THR A 235 10.27 -2.82 3.81
N SER A 236 10.17 -3.04 5.12
CA SER A 236 10.84 -4.15 5.79
C SER A 236 10.14 -5.48 5.49
N PRO A 237 10.89 -6.53 5.08
CA PRO A 237 10.33 -7.86 4.89
C PRO A 237 9.81 -8.50 6.19
N SER A 238 10.14 -7.94 7.36
CA SER A 238 9.58 -8.39 8.64
C SER A 238 8.10 -8.06 8.81
N VAL A 239 7.53 -7.19 7.96
CA VAL A 239 6.11 -6.84 7.96
C VAL A 239 5.37 -7.68 6.93
N ARG A 240 4.22 -8.24 7.31
CA ARG A 240 3.43 -9.17 6.47
C ARG A 240 3.08 -8.58 5.09
N GLY A 241 2.84 -7.27 4.99
CA GLY A 241 2.51 -6.60 3.73
C GLY A 241 3.64 -6.63 2.69
N VAL A 242 4.89 -6.72 3.16
CA VAL A 242 6.09 -6.84 2.31
C VAL A 242 6.52 -8.30 2.24
N GLY A 243 6.92 -8.88 3.38
CA GLY A 243 7.28 -10.29 3.51
C GLY A 243 8.22 -10.81 2.42
N ALA A 244 7.93 -12.02 1.97
CA ALA A 244 8.67 -12.70 0.92
C ALA A 244 8.15 -12.38 -0.50
N HIS A 245 7.28 -11.38 -0.72
CA HIS A 245 6.71 -11.09 -2.05
C HIS A 245 7.80 -10.97 -3.12
N GLN A 246 8.71 -10.01 -2.92
CA GLN A 246 9.79 -9.77 -3.89
C GLN A 246 10.72 -10.97 -4.06
N ALA A 247 10.84 -11.85 -3.07
CA ALA A 247 11.64 -13.07 -3.23
C ALA A 247 11.06 -13.98 -4.32
N HIS A 248 9.74 -14.11 -4.36
CA HIS A 248 9.00 -14.95 -5.31
C HIS A 248 8.86 -14.29 -6.68
N VAL A 249 8.32 -13.07 -6.74
CA VAL A 249 7.97 -12.44 -8.02
C VAL A 249 9.20 -12.05 -8.85
N LEU A 250 10.36 -11.88 -8.21
CA LEU A 250 11.63 -11.61 -8.90
C LEU A 250 12.57 -12.84 -8.93
N GLY A 251 12.24 -13.93 -8.23
CA GLY A 251 13.15 -15.07 -8.07
C GLY A 251 14.51 -14.66 -7.47
N LYS A 252 14.50 -13.87 -6.38
CA LYS A 252 15.72 -13.22 -5.85
C LYS A 252 16.78 -14.19 -5.34
N THR A 253 16.37 -15.39 -4.96
CA THR A 253 17.23 -16.42 -4.36
C THR A 253 17.92 -17.30 -5.39
N LEU A 254 17.62 -17.12 -6.69
CA LEU A 254 18.24 -17.85 -7.80
C LEU A 254 18.14 -19.39 -7.68
N ILE A 255 17.08 -19.87 -7.04
CA ILE A 255 16.69 -21.30 -7.01
C ILE A 255 15.41 -21.55 -7.81
N SER A 256 14.88 -20.50 -8.45
CA SER A 256 13.59 -20.50 -9.14
C SER A 256 13.59 -19.52 -10.30
N GLY A 257 12.69 -19.75 -11.25
CA GLY A 257 12.18 -18.68 -12.11
C GLY A 257 11.31 -17.69 -11.32
N THR A 258 10.79 -16.67 -12.00
CA THR A 258 9.81 -15.77 -11.39
C THR A 258 8.47 -16.48 -11.17
N ILE A 259 7.86 -16.21 -10.02
CA ILE A 259 6.54 -16.75 -9.69
C ILE A 259 5.48 -15.69 -10.01
N PRO A 260 4.55 -15.95 -10.94
CA PRO A 260 3.54 -14.98 -11.30
C PRO A 260 2.52 -14.80 -10.17
N CYS A 261 1.99 -13.59 -10.03
CA CYS A 261 1.02 -13.21 -8.99
C CYS A 261 -0.19 -14.17 -8.95
N THR A 262 -0.63 -14.64 -10.13
CA THR A 262 -1.76 -15.57 -10.30
C THR A 262 -1.58 -16.90 -9.57
N THR A 263 -0.33 -17.27 -9.23
CA THR A 263 -0.04 -18.47 -8.43
C THR A 263 -0.64 -18.39 -7.03
N CYS A 264 -0.79 -17.18 -6.46
CA CYS A 264 -1.26 -16.96 -5.09
C CYS A 264 -2.49 -16.06 -4.98
N HIS A 265 -2.80 -15.27 -6.00
CA HIS A 265 -3.87 -14.29 -5.98
C HIS A 265 -4.68 -14.33 -7.26
N VAL A 266 -5.92 -13.85 -7.20
CA VAL A 266 -6.65 -13.43 -8.41
C VAL A 266 -6.14 -12.05 -8.78
N VAL A 267 -5.54 -11.92 -9.97
CA VAL A 267 -5.08 -10.62 -10.49
C VAL A 267 -6.27 -9.94 -11.18
N PRO A 268 -6.80 -8.84 -10.64
CA PRO A 268 -7.93 -8.16 -11.25
C PRO A 268 -7.51 -7.48 -12.56
N PRO A 269 -8.40 -7.40 -13.56
CA PRO A 269 -8.11 -6.71 -14.82
C PRO A 269 -8.11 -5.18 -14.68
N GLN A 270 -8.76 -4.63 -13.64
CA GLN A 270 -8.91 -3.20 -13.37
C GLN A 270 -8.86 -2.90 -11.87
N ILE A 271 -8.50 -1.68 -11.47
CA ILE A 271 -8.42 -1.28 -10.06
C ILE A 271 -9.76 -1.45 -9.34
N GLU A 272 -10.85 -1.00 -9.96
CA GLU A 272 -12.21 -1.06 -9.40
C GLU A 272 -12.88 -2.43 -9.56
N SER A 273 -12.12 -3.47 -9.94
CA SER A 273 -12.71 -4.81 -10.06
C SER A 273 -13.23 -5.27 -8.70
N PRO A 274 -14.44 -5.84 -8.62
CA PRO A 274 -14.97 -6.37 -7.36
C PRO A 274 -14.00 -7.38 -6.73
N GLY A 275 -13.72 -7.23 -5.44
CA GLY A 275 -12.76 -8.06 -4.73
C GLY A 275 -11.33 -7.54 -4.72
N HIS A 276 -11.07 -6.31 -5.18
CA HIS A 276 -9.74 -5.71 -5.18
C HIS A 276 -9.56 -4.64 -4.09
N ILE A 277 -10.02 -3.41 -4.33
CA ILE A 277 -9.89 -2.29 -3.37
C ILE A 277 -11.12 -2.13 -2.47
N ASP A 278 -12.25 -2.71 -2.88
CA ASP A 278 -13.57 -2.62 -2.25
C ASP A 278 -13.80 -3.66 -1.14
N VAL A 279 -12.92 -4.67 -1.03
CA VAL A 279 -13.01 -5.72 -0.01
C VAL A 279 -12.04 -5.50 1.14
N GLY A 280 -12.48 -5.94 2.33
CA GLY A 280 -11.70 -5.89 3.55
C GLY A 280 -10.33 -6.54 3.41
N GLN A 281 -9.32 -5.86 3.95
CA GLN A 281 -7.92 -6.25 3.90
C GLN A 281 -7.63 -7.41 4.87
N PRO A 282 -6.61 -8.25 4.62
CA PRO A 282 -5.61 -8.22 3.53
C PRO A 282 -6.08 -8.85 2.21
N ALA A 283 -5.30 -8.70 1.14
CA ALA A 283 -5.56 -9.35 -0.15
C ALA A 283 -5.73 -10.87 0.02
N THR A 284 -6.81 -11.42 -0.55
CA THR A 284 -7.15 -12.83 -0.42
C THR A 284 -6.12 -13.70 -1.14
N VAL A 285 -5.58 -14.70 -0.44
CA VAL A 285 -4.70 -15.72 -1.02
C VAL A 285 -5.56 -16.85 -1.55
N ILE A 286 -5.49 -17.08 -2.87
CA ILE A 286 -6.17 -18.16 -3.59
C ILE A 286 -5.10 -18.83 -4.47
N PHE A 287 -4.69 -20.03 -4.07
CA PHE A 287 -3.63 -20.74 -4.79
C PHE A 287 -4.14 -21.33 -6.11
N THR A 288 -3.36 -21.16 -7.17
CA THR A 288 -3.64 -21.76 -8.48
C THR A 288 -2.34 -22.22 -9.16
N GLY A 289 -2.47 -22.90 -10.31
CA GLY A 289 -1.33 -23.24 -11.17
C GLY A 289 -0.25 -24.02 -10.44
N LEU A 290 0.99 -23.51 -10.48
CA LEU A 290 2.16 -24.19 -9.93
C LEU A 290 2.03 -24.50 -8.43
N ALA A 291 1.29 -23.70 -7.65
CA ALA A 291 1.10 -23.95 -6.22
C ALA A 291 0.38 -25.27 -5.92
N LEU A 292 -0.44 -25.75 -6.84
CA LEU A 292 -1.25 -26.98 -6.77
C LEU A 292 -0.63 -28.16 -7.53
N ALA A 293 0.53 -27.96 -8.16
CA ALA A 293 1.17 -28.98 -8.98
C ALA A 293 1.53 -30.24 -8.16
N ASP A 294 1.63 -31.38 -8.83
CA ASP A 294 1.99 -32.67 -8.23
C ASP A 294 1.12 -33.05 -7.01
N GLY A 295 -0.18 -32.74 -7.08
CA GLY A 295 -1.16 -33.08 -6.04
C GLY A 295 -1.03 -32.29 -4.73
N ALA A 296 -0.31 -31.17 -4.75
CA ALA A 296 -0.12 -30.31 -3.58
C ALA A 296 -1.45 -29.73 -3.06
N SER A 297 -1.57 -29.61 -1.74
CA SER A 297 -2.73 -29.02 -1.05
C SER A 297 -2.28 -27.82 -0.21
N PRO A 298 -2.16 -26.63 -0.83
CA PRO A 298 -1.55 -25.47 -0.22
C PRO A 298 -2.48 -24.83 0.80
N VAL A 299 -1.89 -24.41 1.92
CA VAL A 299 -2.57 -23.68 2.99
C VAL A 299 -1.79 -22.42 3.33
N TRP A 300 -2.52 -21.31 3.41
CA TRP A 300 -2.05 -20.04 3.95
C TRP A 300 -2.81 -19.75 5.25
N ASN A 301 -2.08 -19.62 6.36
CA ASN A 301 -2.66 -19.36 7.69
C ASN A 301 -2.54 -17.89 8.13
N GLY A 302 -2.05 -17.00 7.25
CA GLY A 302 -1.77 -15.60 7.58
C GLY A 302 -0.33 -15.28 7.96
N THR A 303 0.50 -16.30 8.22
CA THR A 303 1.92 -16.13 8.59
C THR A 303 2.88 -17.02 7.81
N SER A 304 2.42 -18.18 7.31
CA SER A 304 3.24 -19.17 6.62
C SER A 304 2.45 -19.87 5.52
N CYS A 305 3.14 -20.25 4.45
CA CYS A 305 2.64 -21.15 3.43
C CYS A 305 3.08 -22.58 3.76
N SER A 306 2.19 -23.55 3.65
CA SER A 306 2.49 -24.97 3.84
C SER A 306 1.75 -25.82 2.81
N GLY A 307 2.23 -27.03 2.53
CA GLY A 307 1.59 -27.94 1.59
C GLY A 307 1.57 -27.43 0.13
N VAL A 308 2.29 -26.35 -0.18
CA VAL A 308 2.47 -25.82 -1.54
C VAL A 308 3.49 -26.69 -2.27
N TYR A 309 3.31 -26.88 -3.58
CA TYR A 309 4.26 -27.63 -4.42
C TYR A 309 5.73 -27.30 -4.12
N CYS A 310 6.12 -26.02 -4.18
CA CYS A 310 7.50 -25.56 -3.91
C CYS A 310 7.94 -25.69 -2.43
N HIS A 311 6.98 -25.77 -1.51
CA HIS A 311 7.21 -25.94 -0.07
C HIS A 311 6.87 -27.37 0.37
N GLY A 312 7.22 -28.33 -0.50
CA GLY A 312 7.22 -29.76 -0.19
C GLY A 312 5.87 -30.45 -0.15
N GLY A 313 4.84 -29.84 -0.75
CA GLY A 313 3.51 -30.43 -0.90
C GLY A 313 3.37 -31.41 -2.09
N GLY A 314 4.30 -31.38 -3.06
CA GLY A 314 4.27 -32.33 -4.18
C GLY A 314 4.57 -33.76 -3.74
N GLN A 315 3.98 -34.76 -4.40
CA GLN A 315 4.16 -36.19 -4.11
C GLN A 315 5.63 -36.61 -3.97
N ASN A 316 6.49 -36.16 -4.90
CA ASN A 316 7.92 -36.52 -4.86
C ASN A 316 8.64 -35.88 -3.68
N MET A 317 8.38 -34.61 -3.42
CA MET A 317 8.99 -33.91 -2.29
C MET A 317 8.49 -34.50 -0.97
N ALA A 318 7.19 -34.76 -0.83
CA ALA A 318 6.60 -35.32 0.38
C ALA A 318 7.26 -36.64 0.83
N ARG A 319 7.82 -37.42 -0.11
CA ARG A 319 8.55 -38.68 0.17
C ARG A 319 9.99 -38.47 0.60
N ASP A 320 10.61 -37.35 0.23
CA ASP A 320 11.97 -37.05 0.64
C ASP A 320 11.96 -36.56 2.09
N THR A 321 12.67 -37.29 2.97
CA THR A 321 12.74 -37.04 4.40
C THR A 321 13.96 -36.24 4.83
N SER A 322 14.88 -35.94 3.92
CA SER A 322 16.15 -35.25 4.22
C SER A 322 16.06 -33.72 4.09
N PHE A 323 14.85 -33.17 4.07
CA PHE A 323 14.61 -31.74 4.04
C PHE A 323 14.75 -31.10 5.43
N GLN A 324 15.00 -29.80 5.48
CA GLN A 324 15.17 -29.05 6.73
C GLN A 324 14.02 -28.07 6.99
N LEU A 325 13.37 -27.54 5.96
CA LEU A 325 12.35 -26.50 6.11
C LEU A 325 11.36 -26.43 4.92
N ARG A 326 10.14 -26.92 5.14
CA ARG A 326 9.02 -26.89 4.18
C ARG A 326 7.86 -25.99 4.59
N THR A 327 7.98 -25.28 5.69
CA THR A 327 6.95 -24.35 6.16
C THR A 327 7.62 -23.04 6.53
N PRO A 328 8.06 -22.27 5.52
CA PRO A 328 8.70 -20.98 5.77
C PRO A 328 7.70 -19.99 6.35
N VAL A 329 8.22 -19.11 7.21
CA VAL A 329 7.53 -17.95 7.74
C VAL A 329 7.67 -16.81 6.73
N TRP A 330 6.54 -16.27 6.32
CA TRP A 330 6.45 -15.24 5.28
C TRP A 330 7.32 -14.01 5.54
N THR A 331 7.40 -13.59 6.80
CA THR A 331 8.13 -12.40 7.23
C THR A 331 9.62 -12.63 7.49
N LEU A 332 10.11 -13.86 7.32
CA LEU A 332 11.56 -14.15 7.33
C LEU A 332 12.19 -14.05 5.93
N GLY A 333 11.39 -13.85 4.90
CA GLY A 333 11.85 -13.52 3.55
C GLY A 333 12.86 -14.53 3.00
N THR A 334 13.94 -14.04 2.39
CA THR A 334 14.96 -14.87 1.76
C THR A 334 15.86 -15.63 2.74
N SER A 335 15.81 -15.33 4.04
CA SER A 335 16.67 -16.00 5.04
C SER A 335 16.36 -17.50 5.19
N GLN A 336 15.17 -17.93 4.77
CA GLN A 336 14.72 -19.31 4.82
C GLN A 336 14.83 -20.06 3.48
N ALA A 337 15.38 -19.41 2.46
CA ALA A 337 15.61 -20.00 1.14
C ALA A 337 17.07 -20.43 1.00
N PHE A 338 17.39 -21.60 1.56
CA PHE A 338 18.73 -22.19 1.50
C PHE A 338 18.67 -23.63 0.96
N CYS A 339 19.76 -24.07 0.36
CA CYS A 339 19.98 -25.45 -0.07
C CYS A 339 19.69 -26.43 1.07
N GLY A 340 18.77 -27.39 0.87
CA GLY A 340 18.37 -28.36 1.90
C GLY A 340 17.04 -28.04 2.59
N SER A 341 16.53 -26.80 2.46
CA SER A 341 15.23 -26.41 3.00
C SER A 341 14.09 -27.25 2.41
N CYS A 342 13.97 -27.28 1.09
CA CYS A 342 12.85 -27.89 0.38
C CYS A 342 12.96 -29.42 0.26
N HIS A 343 14.14 -29.92 -0.11
CA HIS A 343 14.46 -31.33 -0.33
C HIS A 343 15.90 -31.58 0.15
N GLY A 344 16.25 -32.84 0.41
CA GLY A 344 17.61 -33.23 0.71
C GLY A 344 18.56 -32.92 -0.44
N ILE A 345 19.84 -32.79 -0.12
CA ILE A 345 20.90 -32.56 -1.10
C ILE A 345 21.85 -33.76 -1.06
N PRO A 346 21.71 -34.74 -1.96
CA PRO A 346 20.62 -34.92 -2.92
C PRO A 346 19.33 -35.46 -2.26
N PRO A 347 18.20 -35.53 -2.99
CA PRO A 347 16.98 -36.13 -2.47
C PRO A 347 17.18 -37.58 -2.00
N SER A 348 16.54 -37.97 -0.90
CA SER A 348 16.67 -39.31 -0.33
C SER A 348 15.96 -40.37 -1.19
N THR A 349 16.65 -40.86 -2.22
CA THR A 349 16.15 -41.91 -3.12
C THR A 349 17.22 -42.98 -3.37
N PRO A 350 16.83 -44.20 -3.78
CA PRO A 350 17.80 -45.24 -4.16
C PRO A 350 18.73 -44.83 -5.29
N ALA A 351 18.29 -43.95 -6.20
CA ALA A 351 19.09 -43.45 -7.32
C ALA A 351 20.26 -42.55 -6.86
N HIS A 352 20.15 -41.95 -5.66
CA HIS A 352 21.19 -41.12 -5.08
C HIS A 352 22.03 -41.83 -4.02
N ALA A 353 21.89 -43.17 -3.89
CA ALA A 353 22.69 -43.94 -2.95
C ALA A 353 24.19 -43.80 -3.26
N GLY A 354 24.98 -43.36 -2.26
CA GLY A 354 26.43 -43.20 -2.38
C GLY A 354 26.90 -41.86 -2.99
N ILE A 355 26.00 -40.95 -3.33
CA ILE A 355 26.35 -39.59 -3.77
C ILE A 355 26.74 -38.73 -2.56
N ASN A 356 27.88 -38.02 -2.66
CA ASN A 356 28.35 -37.13 -1.59
C ASN A 356 27.46 -35.89 -1.48
N VAL A 357 26.76 -35.77 -0.36
CA VAL A 357 25.84 -34.66 -0.01
C VAL A 357 26.53 -33.28 0.01
N ASN A 358 27.85 -33.25 0.21
CA ASN A 358 28.63 -32.02 0.33
C ASN A 358 29.30 -31.59 -0.99
N ASP A 359 29.20 -32.40 -2.06
CA ASP A 359 29.82 -32.10 -3.35
C ASP A 359 28.77 -31.77 -4.41
N LEU A 360 28.34 -30.51 -4.42
CA LEU A 360 27.34 -30.01 -5.38
C LEU A 360 27.84 -30.04 -6.83
N THR A 361 29.14 -30.15 -7.08
CA THR A 361 29.69 -30.12 -8.44
C THR A 361 29.33 -31.37 -9.23
N ARG A 362 29.11 -32.50 -8.53
CA ARG A 362 28.71 -33.80 -9.10
C ARG A 362 27.26 -33.83 -9.57
N CYS A 363 26.41 -32.92 -9.10
CA CYS A 363 25.01 -32.87 -9.50
C CYS A 363 24.87 -32.67 -11.02
N ALA A 364 25.77 -31.89 -11.62
CA ALA A 364 25.77 -31.61 -13.05
C ALA A 364 26.13 -32.82 -13.93
N ASP A 365 26.68 -33.90 -13.35
CA ASP A 365 26.97 -35.14 -14.10
C ASP A 365 25.68 -35.83 -14.55
N CYS A 366 24.58 -35.67 -13.81
CA CYS A 366 23.26 -36.22 -14.16
C CYS A 366 22.19 -35.14 -14.38
N HIS A 367 22.25 -34.00 -13.71
CA HIS A 367 21.25 -32.92 -13.74
C HIS A 367 21.74 -31.69 -14.51
N ALA A 368 22.40 -31.90 -15.65
CA ALA A 368 23.11 -30.85 -16.38
C ALA A 368 22.22 -29.71 -16.91
N ASN A 369 20.90 -29.93 -17.06
CA ASN A 369 19.96 -28.86 -17.45
C ASN A 369 19.43 -28.09 -16.24
N THR A 370 19.71 -28.54 -15.02
CA THR A 370 19.24 -27.93 -13.77
C THR A 370 20.35 -27.30 -12.95
N VAL A 371 21.56 -27.89 -12.94
CA VAL A 371 22.68 -27.46 -12.09
C VAL A 371 23.93 -27.26 -12.94
N THR A 372 24.65 -26.16 -12.69
CA THR A 372 25.94 -25.88 -13.33
C THR A 372 27.04 -26.80 -12.79
N ARG A 373 28.17 -26.90 -13.51
CA ARG A 373 29.37 -27.62 -13.02
C ARG A 373 29.95 -27.07 -11.71
N THR A 374 29.55 -25.87 -11.27
CA THR A 374 29.95 -25.29 -9.99
C THR A 374 28.95 -25.59 -8.86
N GLY A 375 27.87 -26.32 -9.13
CA GLY A 375 26.85 -26.66 -8.15
C GLY A 375 25.75 -25.61 -7.95
N SER A 376 25.67 -24.60 -8.81
CA SER A 376 24.62 -23.57 -8.76
C SER A 376 23.42 -23.98 -9.61
N ILE A 377 22.20 -23.59 -9.21
CA ILE A 377 21.01 -23.79 -10.04
C ILE A 377 21.11 -22.93 -11.30
N ILE A 378 20.75 -23.51 -12.45
CA ILE A 378 20.68 -22.81 -13.72
C ILE A 378 19.42 -21.94 -13.71
N VAL A 379 19.64 -20.63 -13.70
CA VAL A 379 18.59 -19.61 -13.81
C VAL A 379 18.97 -18.65 -14.94
N SER A 380 18.04 -18.48 -15.88
CA SER A 380 18.25 -17.69 -17.10
C SER A 380 17.26 -16.53 -17.18
N GLY A 381 17.68 -15.42 -17.80
CA GLY A 381 16.84 -14.23 -18.00
C GLY A 381 17.05 -13.12 -16.96
N PRO A 382 16.55 -11.91 -17.23
CA PRO A 382 16.70 -10.77 -16.34
C PRO A 382 15.81 -10.91 -15.08
N PRO A 383 16.09 -10.14 -14.00
CA PRO A 383 15.15 -10.02 -12.87
C PRO A 383 13.73 -9.71 -13.38
N GLY A 384 12.71 -10.38 -12.84
CA GLY A 384 11.31 -10.24 -13.30
C GLY A 384 10.89 -11.22 -14.41
N ALA A 385 11.84 -11.78 -15.16
CA ALA A 385 11.58 -12.76 -16.23
C ALA A 385 12.50 -13.99 -16.16
N ARG A 386 12.97 -14.33 -14.95
CA ARG A 386 13.82 -15.49 -14.70
C ARG A 386 13.08 -16.79 -15.00
N THR A 387 13.81 -17.75 -15.57
CA THR A 387 13.35 -19.11 -15.85
C THR A 387 14.35 -20.12 -15.30
N SER A 388 13.87 -21.30 -14.88
CA SER A 388 14.71 -22.37 -14.36
C SER A 388 14.00 -23.72 -14.47
N ALA A 389 14.76 -24.80 -14.64
CA ALA A 389 14.25 -26.16 -14.60
C ALA A 389 14.03 -26.70 -13.17
N HIS A 390 14.70 -26.14 -12.15
CA HIS A 390 14.74 -26.73 -10.81
C HIS A 390 13.37 -26.90 -10.13
N MET A 391 12.39 -26.04 -10.46
CA MET A 391 11.04 -26.10 -9.92
C MET A 391 9.96 -26.13 -11.01
N ASN A 392 10.23 -26.81 -12.13
CA ASN A 392 9.28 -26.91 -13.25
C ASN A 392 8.39 -28.18 -13.24
N GLY A 393 8.51 -29.05 -12.22
CA GLY A 393 7.73 -30.30 -12.15
C GLY A 393 8.35 -31.51 -12.83
N THR A 394 9.50 -31.35 -13.48
CA THR A 394 10.15 -32.41 -14.25
C THR A 394 11.51 -32.74 -13.66
N ILE A 395 11.78 -34.04 -13.46
CA ILE A 395 13.10 -34.52 -13.05
C ILE A 395 13.96 -34.60 -14.31
N ASP A 396 14.96 -33.73 -14.41
CA ASP A 396 15.98 -33.76 -15.46
C ASP A 396 17.04 -34.80 -15.13
N VAL A 397 17.23 -35.83 -15.98
CA VAL A 397 18.38 -36.74 -15.87
C VAL A 397 18.94 -36.98 -17.26
N VAL A 398 20.18 -36.59 -17.49
CA VAL A 398 20.95 -36.98 -18.67
C VAL A 398 21.56 -38.35 -18.38
N ARG A 399 21.21 -39.34 -19.20
CA ARG A 399 21.77 -40.70 -19.12
C ARG A 399 23.10 -40.80 -19.85
#